data_AF-A0A7V8WWA4-F1
#
_entry.id   AF-A0A7V8WWA4-F1
#
_cell.length_a   1.000
_cell.length_b   1.000
_cell.length_c   1.000
_cell.angle_alpha   90.00
_cell.angle_beta   90.00
_cell.angle_gamma   90.00
#
_symmetry.space_group_name_H-M   'P 1'
#
loop_
_entity.id
_entity.type
_entity.pdbx_description
1 polymer ?
#
loop_
_entity_poly.entity_id
_entity_poly.type
_entity_poly.pdbx_seq_one_letter_code
_entity_poly.pdbx_strand_id
1 'polypeptide(L)'
;MDAHDRLIARVAAEQDDVLCTIALVSEEPDLADHLWDQLVDLLVESLFLELRRTFLDGAMDREDYVAGLTSLADRCRSVGLLPLPTRGS
;
A
#
# COMPACT_ATOMS: atom_id res chain seq x y z
N MET A 1 -16.03 -2.86 -15.57
CA MET A 1 -15.12 -2.43 -14.49
C MET A 1 -14.65 -3.69 -13.79
N ASP A 2 -13.37 -3.98 -13.95
CA ASP A 2 -12.81 -5.26 -13.53
C ASP A 2 -12.71 -5.32 -12.00
N ALA A 3 -12.62 -6.54 -11.45
CA ALA A 3 -12.54 -6.70 -9.99
C ALA A 3 -11.33 -5.97 -9.39
N HIS A 4 -10.26 -5.84 -10.17
CA HIS A 4 -9.06 -5.08 -9.82
C HIS A 4 -9.33 -3.57 -9.75
N ASP A 5 -10.03 -3.00 -10.74
CA ASP A 5 -10.41 -1.58 -10.74
C ASP A 5 -11.33 -1.23 -9.57
N ARG A 6 -12.24 -2.14 -9.21
CA ARG A 6 -13.08 -1.99 -8.01
C ARG A 6 -12.25 -1.90 -6.73
N LEU A 7 -11.19 -2.70 -6.64
CA LEU A 7 -10.31 -2.70 -5.48
C LEU A 7 -9.50 -1.39 -5.41
N ILE A 8 -8.95 -0.93 -6.53
CA ILE A 8 -8.26 0.38 -6.62
C ILE A 8 -9.19 1.50 -6.17
N ALA A 9 -10.41 1.55 -6.71
CA ALA A 9 -11.37 2.59 -6.37
C ALA A 9 -11.76 2.56 -4.88
N ARG A 10 -11.88 1.36 -4.29
CA ARG A 10 -12.15 1.20 -2.86
C ARG A 10 -11.00 1.73 -2.01
N VAL A 11 -9.77 1.32 -2.29
CA VAL A 11 -8.59 1.78 -1.53
C VAL A 11 -8.42 3.29 -1.63
N ALA A 12 -8.66 3.88 -2.81
CA ALA A 12 -8.64 5.33 -2.97
C ALA A 12 -9.68 6.04 -2.09
N ALA A 13 -10.92 5.54 -2.04
CA ALA A 13 -11.96 6.09 -1.17
C ALA A 13 -11.59 5.96 0.33
N GLU A 14 -11.04 4.80 0.73
CA GLU A 14 -10.59 4.59 2.11
C GLU A 14 -9.43 5.52 2.49
N GLN A 15 -8.49 5.80 1.57
CA GLN A 15 -7.42 6.78 1.80
C GLN A 15 -7.97 8.19 2.03
N ASP A 16 -8.92 8.63 1.20
CA ASP A 16 -9.56 9.94 1.32
C ASP A 16 -10.29 10.07 2.66
N ASP A 17 -11.01 9.03 3.07
CA ASP A 17 -11.72 8.97 4.36
C ASP A 17 -10.74 9.08 5.54
N VAL A 18 -9.64 8.33 5.52
CA VAL A 18 -8.60 8.36 6.57
C VAL A 18 -7.94 9.73 6.64
N LEU A 19 -7.53 10.31 5.50
CA LEU A 19 -6.92 11.65 5.45
C LEU A 19 -7.85 12.73 6.00
N CYS A 20 -9.13 12.70 5.63
CA CYS A 20 -10.13 13.60 6.17
C CYS A 20 -10.29 13.42 7.68
N THR A 21 -10.28 12.17 8.16
CA THR A 21 -10.43 11.85 9.57
C THR A 21 -9.24 12.36 10.39
N ILE A 22 -8.01 12.15 9.93
CA ILE A 22 -6.78 12.66 10.58
C ILE A 22 -6.87 14.16 10.83
N ALA A 23 -7.35 14.93 9.84
CA ALA A 23 -7.51 16.38 9.99
C ALA A 23 -8.49 16.75 11.12
N LEU A 24 -9.55 15.96 11.31
CA LEU A 24 -10.57 16.20 12.34
C LEU A 24 -10.10 15.82 13.75
N VAL A 25 -9.18 14.86 13.86
CA VAL A 25 -8.71 14.33 15.16
C VAL A 25 -7.27 14.74 15.48
N SER A 26 -6.76 15.77 14.82
CA SER A 26 -5.35 16.20 14.94
C SER A 26 -4.93 16.62 16.36
N GLU A 27 -5.88 16.94 17.24
CA GLU A 27 -5.65 17.24 18.65
C GLU A 27 -5.67 16.00 19.57
N GLU A 28 -6.00 14.82 19.02
CA GLU A 28 -6.09 13.53 19.71
C GLU A 28 -4.98 12.59 19.20
N PRO A 29 -3.74 12.68 19.75
CA PRO A 29 -2.55 12.06 19.18
C PRO A 29 -2.66 10.54 19.05
N ASP A 30 -3.22 9.85 20.05
CA ASP A 30 -3.38 8.39 20.01
C ASP A 30 -4.26 7.92 18.85
N LEU A 31 -5.29 8.71 18.51
CA LEU A 31 -6.20 8.40 17.41
C LEU A 31 -5.58 8.79 16.06
N ALA A 32 -4.90 9.93 16.01
CA ALA A 32 -4.17 10.36 14.82
C ALA A 32 -3.07 9.37 14.43
N ASP A 33 -2.30 8.86 15.40
CA ASP A 33 -1.23 7.88 15.18
C ASP A 33 -1.77 6.58 14.57
N HIS A 34 -2.88 6.05 15.10
CA HIS A 34 -3.54 4.87 14.53
C HIS A 34 -4.00 5.09 13.08
N LEU A 35 -4.53 6.27 12.77
CA LEU A 35 -4.97 6.60 11.41
C LEU A 35 -3.78 6.79 10.46
N TRP A 36 -2.65 7.30 10.93
CA TRP A 36 -1.42 7.35 10.14
C TRP A 36 -0.90 5.96 9.80
N ASP A 37 -0.90 5.04 10.76
CA ASP A 37 -0.53 3.64 10.52
C ASP A 37 -1.45 3.00 9.47
N GLN A 38 -2.76 3.18 9.59
CA GLN A 38 -3.73 2.70 8.61
C GLN A 38 -3.51 3.33 7.23
N LEU A 39 -3.22 4.63 7.16
CA LEU A 39 -2.94 5.31 5.89
C LEU A 39 -1.71 4.72 5.20
N VAL A 40 -0.66 4.39 5.97
CA VAL A 40 0.54 3.77 5.41
C VAL A 40 0.21 2.41 4.79
N ASP A 41 -0.60 1.59 5.46
CA ASP A 41 -1.05 0.30 4.91
C ASP A 41 -1.82 0.48 3.59
N LEU A 42 -2.76 1.43 3.53
CA LEU A 42 -3.53 1.73 2.33
C LEU A 42 -2.65 2.27 1.19
N LEU A 43 -1.61 3.06 1.50
CA LEU A 43 -0.66 3.55 0.50
C LEU A 43 0.16 2.40 -0.08
N VAL A 44 0.62 1.46 0.76
CA VAL A 44 1.33 0.27 0.29
C VAL A 44 0.42 -0.62 -0.56
N GLU A 45 -0.84 -0.81 -0.16
CA GLU A 45 -1.83 -1.54 -0.95
C GLU A 45 -2.03 -0.90 -2.33
N SER A 46 -2.19 0.42 -2.40
CA SER A 46 -2.29 1.14 -3.68
C SER A 46 -1.07 0.93 -4.58
N LEU A 47 0.15 1.04 -4.05
CA LEU A 47 1.38 0.78 -4.83
C LEU A 47 1.41 -0.65 -5.40
N PHE A 48 0.98 -1.63 -4.62
CA PHE A 48 0.87 -3.02 -5.09
C PHE A 48 -0.19 -3.17 -6.20
N LEU A 49 -1.35 -2.54 -6.04
CA LEU A 49 -2.43 -2.62 -7.01
C LEU A 49 -2.07 -1.94 -8.32
N GLU A 50 -1.33 -0.84 -8.30
CA GLU A 50 -0.82 -0.17 -9.50
C GLU A 50 0.18 -1.03 -10.27
N LEU A 51 1.14 -1.65 -9.56
CA LEU A 51 2.06 -2.62 -10.17
C LEU A 51 1.30 -3.76 -10.84
N ARG A 52 0.32 -4.32 -10.13
CA ARG A 52 -0.52 -5.42 -10.65
C ARG A 52 -1.36 -4.97 -11.85
N ARG A 53 -1.91 -3.75 -11.84
CA ARG A 53 -2.67 -3.21 -12.99
C ARG A 53 -1.79 -3.15 -14.22
N THR A 54 -0.59 -2.59 -14.09
CA THR A 54 0.37 -2.47 -15.20
C THR A 54 0.73 -3.83 -15.81
N PHE A 55 0.87 -4.86 -14.98
CA PHE A 55 1.07 -6.24 -15.43
C PHE A 55 -0.18 -6.82 -16.13
N LEU A 56 -1.37 -6.64 -15.56
CA LEU A 56 -2.63 -7.13 -16.13
C LEU A 56 -2.97 -6.47 -17.47
N ASP A 57 -2.61 -5.20 -17.65
CA ASP A 57 -2.79 -4.45 -18.88
C ASP A 57 -1.78 -4.86 -19.98
N GLY A 58 -0.82 -5.74 -19.67
CA GLY A 58 0.22 -6.20 -20.58
C GLY A 58 1.31 -5.17 -20.86
N ALA A 59 1.33 -4.05 -20.12
CA ALA A 59 2.35 -3.01 -20.22
C ALA A 59 3.65 -3.35 -19.48
N MET A 60 3.64 -4.43 -18.70
CA MET A 60 4.77 -4.94 -17.92
C MET A 60 4.81 -6.46 -18.06
N ASP A 61 5.99 -7.02 -18.27
CA ASP A 61 6.16 -8.47 -18.32
C ASP A 61 6.24 -9.10 -16.91
N ARG A 62 6.33 -10.42 -16.87
CA ARG A 62 6.37 -11.15 -15.59
C ARG A 62 7.65 -10.91 -14.81
N GLU A 63 8.80 -10.78 -15.49
CA GLU A 63 10.09 -10.59 -14.84
C GLU A 63 10.13 -9.22 -14.16
N ASP A 64 9.72 -8.18 -14.88
CA ASP A 64 9.59 -6.82 -14.38
C ASP A 64 8.58 -6.73 -13.23
N TYR A 65 7.45 -7.45 -13.32
CA TYR A 65 6.47 -7.49 -12.24
C TYR A 65 7.05 -8.09 -10.96
N VAL A 66 7.77 -9.22 -11.05
CA VAL A 66 8.41 -9.86 -9.89
C VAL A 66 9.52 -8.98 -9.30
N ALA A 67 10.31 -8.33 -10.16
CA ALA A 67 11.33 -7.37 -9.73
C ALA A 67 10.70 -6.17 -9.01
N GLY A 68 9.60 -5.64 -9.54
CA GLY A 68 8.83 -4.55 -8.94
C GLY A 68 8.27 -4.91 -7.56
N LEU A 69 7.70 -6.11 -7.41
CA LEU A 69 7.23 -6.60 -6.10
C LEU A 69 8.37 -6.75 -5.10
N THR A 70 9.52 -7.25 -5.54
CA THR A 70 10.71 -7.42 -4.69
C THR A 70 11.22 -6.07 -4.21
N SER A 71 11.34 -5.11 -5.13
CA SER A 71 11.74 -3.74 -4.83
C SER A 71 10.79 -3.04 -3.86
N LEU A 72 9.47 -3.18 -4.05
CA LEU A 72 8.48 -2.65 -3.12
C LEU A 72 8.64 -3.27 -1.73
N ALA A 73 8.77 -4.60 -1.64
CA ALA A 73 8.96 -5.29 -0.37
C ALA A 73 10.26 -4.86 0.35
N ASP A 74 11.36 -4.67 -0.38
CA ASP A 74 12.63 -4.19 0.18
C ASP A 74 12.52 -2.76 0.72
N ARG A 75 11.82 -1.88 0.02
CA ARG A 75 11.52 -0.52 0.52
C ARG A 75 10.67 -0.56 1.78
N CYS A 76 9.63 -1.38 1.83
CA CYS A 76 8.83 -1.54 3.04
C CYS A 76 9.67 -2.06 4.21
N ARG A 77 10.57 -3.04 4.00
CA ARG A 77 11.50 -3.51 5.03
C ARG A 77 12.46 -2.44 5.51
N SER A 78 12.99 -1.61 4.61
CA SER A 78 13.98 -0.59 4.97
C SER A 78 13.44 0.48 5.91
N VAL A 79 12.11 0.65 5.96
CA VAL A 79 11.43 1.57 6.87
C VAL A 79 10.66 0.86 8.00
N GLY A 80 10.81 -0.47 8.12
CA GLY A 80 10.20 -1.25 9.21
C GLY A 80 8.73 -1.65 9.01
N LEU A 81 8.15 -1.45 7.83
CA LEU A 81 6.76 -1.84 7.53
C LEU A 81 6.59 -3.33 7.27
N LEU A 82 7.67 -4.03 6.92
CA LEU A 82 7.68 -5.48 6.80
C LEU A 82 8.79 -6.07 7.69
N PRO A 83 8.56 -7.26 8.27
CA PRO A 83 9.59 -7.94 9.02
C PRO A 83 10.79 -8.25 8.11
N LEU A 84 11.99 -8.12 8.67
CA LEU A 84 13.18 -8.61 8.00
C LEU A 84 13.05 -10.14 7.82
N PRO A 85 13.42 -10.69 6.66
CA PRO A 85 13.41 -12.13 6.46
C PRO A 85 14.31 -12.76 7.52
N THR A 86 13.71 -13.53 8.42
CA THR A 86 14.46 -14.35 9.37
C THR A 86 15.22 -15.37 8.54
N ARG A 87 16.55 -15.27 8.51
CA ARG A 87 17.38 -16.35 7.99
C ARG A 87 17.12 -17.55 8.91
N GLY A 88 16.44 -18.56 8.39
CA GLY A 88 16.13 -19.79 9.14
C GLY A 88 17.38 -20.33 9.83
N SER A 89 17.25 -20.61 11.12
CA SER A 89 18.17 -21.45 11.88
C SER A 89 18.04 -22.91 11.48
#